data_AF-A0A0C1GNK5-F1
#
_entry.id   AF-A0A0C1GNK5-F1
#
_cell.length_a   1.000
_cell.length_b   1.000
_cell.length_c   1.000
_cell.angle_alpha   90.00
_cell.angle_beta   90.00
_cell.angle_gamma   90.00
#
_symmetry.space_group_name_H-M   'P 1'
#
loop_
_entity.id
_entity.type
_entity.pdbx_description
1 polymer ?
#
loop_
_entity_poly.entity_id
_entity_poly.type
_entity_poly.pdbx_seq_one_letter_code
_entity_poly.pdbx_strand_id
1 'polypeptide(L)'
;MFETHSHWNGILAVLAICAVSVPEGVAQASDQDAHLAIENPAELTKDEAQQHYRSLIRRMSRGYAAAQLDLIRNYQNWPLFNDAPYISATHGQRYVNSYANRMAHNYGTLQEGDVLPAGSVLAKDSMTVTDEGNVHPGAMFVMEKLPAGTNPETADWRYIMVMPDGSLFGDTMGFRAAAVDYCHVCHEAVADRDYTFYVPEEYRVAE
;
A
#
# COMPACT_ATOMS: atom_id res chain seq x y z
N MET A 1 9.91 82.68 -5.39
CA MET A 1 9.05 83.45 -6.30
C MET A 1 9.24 82.82 -7.67
N PHE A 2 8.17 82.19 -8.19
CA PHE A 2 7.99 81.55 -9.51
C PHE A 2 8.82 80.28 -9.77
N GLU A 3 8.20 79.08 -9.86
CA GLU A 3 7.44 78.54 -11.01
C GLU A 3 8.38 78.32 -12.22
N THR A 4 8.42 77.21 -12.98
CA THR A 4 7.59 76.02 -13.10
C THR A 4 8.19 75.14 -14.23
N HIS A 5 7.62 73.94 -14.41
CA HIS A 5 7.40 73.23 -15.68
C HIS A 5 8.49 72.27 -16.21
N SER A 6 8.37 71.05 -15.66
CA SER A 6 8.28 69.78 -16.40
C SER A 6 7.67 69.93 -17.80
N HIS A 7 8.40 69.46 -18.82
CA HIS A 7 7.85 69.08 -20.11
C HIS A 7 8.07 67.59 -20.34
N TRP A 8 6.97 66.87 -20.13
CA TRP A 8 6.74 65.47 -20.41
C TRP A 8 6.23 65.38 -21.84
N ASN A 9 6.99 64.78 -22.77
CA ASN A 9 6.50 64.39 -24.09
C ASN A 9 6.38 62.87 -24.14
N GLY A 10 5.14 62.44 -24.36
CA GLY A 10 4.69 61.07 -24.19
C GLY A 10 5.22 60.09 -25.24
N ILE A 11 5.30 58.85 -24.80
CA ILE A 11 5.11 57.68 -25.64
C ILE A 11 4.04 56.84 -24.94
N LEU A 12 2.87 56.75 -25.58
CA LEU A 12 1.83 55.79 -25.24
C LEU A 12 2.40 54.38 -25.40
N ALA A 13 2.65 53.69 -24.29
CA ALA A 13 2.79 52.24 -24.27
C ALA A 13 1.44 51.65 -23.87
N VAL A 14 0.71 51.14 -24.85
CA VAL A 14 -0.50 50.33 -24.63
C VAL A 14 -0.04 49.02 -23.97
N LEU A 15 -0.24 48.92 -22.65
CA LEU A 15 -0.14 47.67 -21.92
C LEU A 15 -1.40 46.84 -22.21
N ALA A 16 -1.30 45.93 -23.17
CA ALA A 16 -2.26 44.85 -23.34
C ALA A 16 -2.10 43.89 -22.15
N ILE A 17 -2.98 44.02 -21.14
CA ILE A 17 -3.11 43.03 -20.09
C ILE A 17 -3.82 41.82 -20.71
N CYS A 18 -3.04 40.82 -21.12
CA CYS A 18 -3.57 39.48 -21.35
C CYS A 18 -3.99 38.91 -20.00
N ALA A 19 -5.26 39.00 -19.67
CA ALA A 19 -5.85 38.21 -18.60
C ALA A 19 -5.78 36.74 -19.02
N VAL A 20 -4.73 36.05 -18.59
CA VAL A 20 -4.68 34.59 -18.64
C VAL A 20 -5.63 34.12 -17.54
N SER A 21 -6.87 33.85 -17.91
CA SER A 21 -7.77 33.05 -17.08
C SER A 21 -7.15 31.67 -16.98
N VAL A 22 -6.45 31.42 -15.87
CA VAL A 22 -6.07 30.08 -15.45
C VAL A 22 -7.39 29.38 -15.16
N PRO A 23 -7.81 28.36 -15.92
CA PRO A 23 -8.91 27.54 -15.46
C PRO A 23 -8.44 26.94 -14.14
N GLU A 24 -9.20 27.16 -13.07
CA GLU A 24 -9.14 26.35 -11.86
C GLU A 24 -9.53 24.93 -12.27
N GLY A 25 -8.57 24.22 -12.85
CA GLY A 25 -8.56 22.78 -12.91
C GLY A 25 -8.37 22.32 -11.48
N VAL A 26 -9.49 22.26 -10.76
CA VAL A 26 -9.62 21.37 -9.61
C VAL A 26 -9.27 20.00 -10.16
N ALA A 27 -8.03 19.58 -9.92
CA ALA A 27 -7.64 18.19 -10.07
C ALA A 27 -8.47 17.42 -9.04
N GLN A 28 -9.69 17.06 -9.42
CA GLN A 28 -10.41 15.98 -8.78
C GLN A 28 -9.52 14.76 -8.99
N ALA A 29 -8.83 14.34 -7.93
CA ALA A 29 -8.32 12.99 -7.84
C ALA A 29 -9.56 12.09 -7.98
N SER A 30 -9.77 11.57 -9.19
CA SER A 30 -10.79 10.58 -9.41
C SER A 30 -10.44 9.36 -8.58
N ASP A 31 -11.45 8.81 -7.92
CA ASP A 31 -11.51 7.56 -7.15
C ASP A 31 -11.20 6.31 -7.99
N GLN A 32 -10.43 6.47 -9.07
CA GLN A 32 -10.00 5.42 -9.97
C GLN A 32 -8.53 5.13 -9.67
N ASP A 33 -8.33 3.95 -9.10
CA ASP A 33 -7.09 3.18 -9.04
C ASP A 33 -6.23 3.25 -7.76
N ALA A 34 -6.90 3.20 -6.59
CA ALA A 34 -6.24 2.76 -5.34
C ALA A 34 -5.82 1.27 -5.39
N HIS A 35 -6.32 0.53 -6.37
CA HIS A 35 -5.98 -0.86 -6.62
C HIS A 35 -5.48 -1.02 -8.06
N LEU A 36 -4.27 -0.53 -8.38
CA LEU A 36 -3.58 -0.79 -9.65
C LEU A 36 -3.60 -2.30 -9.93
N ALA A 37 -4.63 -2.74 -10.64
CA ALA A 37 -4.92 -4.14 -10.87
C ALA A 37 -4.12 -4.60 -12.07
N ILE A 38 -3.53 -5.79 -11.98
CA ILE A 38 -2.93 -6.41 -13.15
C ILE A 38 -4.08 -6.77 -14.09
N GLU A 39 -4.03 -6.30 -15.34
CA GLU A 39 -5.12 -6.51 -16.32
C GLU A 39 -5.28 -7.99 -16.68
N ASN A 40 -4.16 -8.73 -16.84
CA ASN A 40 -4.15 -10.14 -17.25
C ASN A 40 -3.34 -11.03 -16.29
N PRO A 41 -3.81 -11.30 -15.06
CA PRO A 41 -3.13 -12.23 -14.17
C PRO A 41 -3.22 -13.66 -14.74
N ALA A 42 -2.10 -14.39 -14.75
CA ALA A 42 -2.11 -15.81 -15.09
C ALA A 42 -2.92 -16.60 -14.06
N GLU A 43 -3.69 -17.59 -14.51
CA GLU A 43 -4.26 -18.62 -13.64
C GLU A 43 -3.22 -19.73 -13.42
N LEU A 44 -2.59 -19.73 -12.25
CA LEU A 44 -1.56 -20.70 -11.86
C LEU A 44 -2.11 -21.72 -10.88
N THR A 45 -1.62 -22.95 -11.00
CA THR A 45 -1.70 -23.94 -9.91
C THR A 45 -0.84 -23.51 -8.72
N LYS A 46 -1.07 -24.14 -7.55
CA LYS A 46 -0.24 -23.92 -6.34
C LYS A 46 1.25 -24.13 -6.58
N ASP A 47 1.61 -25.20 -7.30
CA ASP A 47 3.02 -25.54 -7.56
C ASP A 47 3.69 -24.52 -8.49
N GLU A 48 2.99 -24.07 -9.53
CA GLU A 48 3.48 -23.03 -10.44
C GLU A 48 3.66 -21.70 -9.71
N ALA A 49 2.67 -21.26 -8.93
CA ALA A 49 2.76 -20.06 -8.11
C ALA A 49 3.95 -20.15 -7.13
N GLN A 50 4.13 -21.29 -6.49
CA GLN A 50 5.25 -21.50 -5.58
C GLN A 50 6.61 -21.50 -6.30
N GLN A 51 6.69 -22.03 -7.52
CA GLN A 51 7.90 -22.00 -8.33
C GLN A 51 8.29 -20.56 -8.71
N HIS A 52 7.34 -19.76 -9.19
CA HIS A 52 7.57 -18.35 -9.50
C HIS A 52 7.98 -17.56 -8.27
N TYR A 53 7.30 -17.77 -7.14
CA TYR A 53 7.62 -17.10 -5.88
C TYR A 53 9.05 -17.39 -5.42
N ARG A 54 9.46 -18.67 -5.43
CA ARG A 54 10.83 -19.09 -5.09
C ARG A 54 11.89 -18.42 -5.97
N SER A 55 11.56 -18.13 -7.24
CA SER A 55 12.49 -17.41 -8.14
C SER A 55 12.65 -15.94 -7.76
N LEU A 56 11.63 -15.31 -7.16
CA LEU A 56 11.58 -13.89 -6.84
C LEU A 56 11.94 -13.55 -5.39
N ILE A 57 11.79 -14.47 -4.43
CA ILE A 57 11.84 -14.18 -2.99
C ILE A 57 13.09 -13.39 -2.55
N ARG A 58 14.26 -13.72 -3.11
CA ARG A 58 15.52 -13.00 -2.81
C ARG A 58 15.54 -11.59 -3.39
N ARG A 59 14.93 -11.38 -4.55
CA ARG A 59 14.83 -10.06 -5.19
C ARG A 59 13.85 -9.17 -4.43
N MET A 60 12.70 -9.73 -4.03
CA MET A 60 11.70 -9.04 -3.20
C MET A 60 12.30 -8.60 -1.86
N SER A 61 12.95 -9.53 -1.14
CA SER A 61 13.64 -9.23 0.12
C SER A 61 14.62 -8.04 0.00
N ARG A 62 15.48 -8.05 -1.03
CA ARG A 62 16.42 -6.94 -1.28
C ARG A 62 15.72 -5.62 -1.62
N GLY A 63 14.65 -5.68 -2.41
CA GLY A 63 13.86 -4.51 -2.77
C GLY A 63 13.25 -3.85 -1.54
N TYR A 64 12.47 -4.61 -0.77
CA TYR A 64 11.80 -4.09 0.43
C TYR A 64 12.79 -3.61 1.51
N ALA A 65 13.96 -4.25 1.64
CA ALA A 65 14.98 -3.82 2.58
C ALA A 65 15.47 -2.37 2.34
N ALA A 66 15.36 -1.85 1.11
CA ALA A 66 15.73 -0.47 0.80
C ALA A 66 14.78 0.56 1.44
N ALA A 67 13.57 0.16 1.87
CA ALA A 67 12.67 1.00 2.65
C ALA A 67 13.16 1.25 4.08
N GLN A 68 14.12 0.45 4.57
CA GLN A 68 14.71 0.57 5.92
C GLN A 68 13.69 0.49 7.07
N LEU A 69 12.56 -0.17 6.84
CA LEU A 69 11.53 -0.39 7.86
C LEU A 69 11.95 -1.53 8.80
N ASP A 70 12.32 -1.19 10.04
CA ASP A 70 12.72 -2.16 11.06
C ASP A 70 11.66 -3.25 11.28
N LEU A 71 10.37 -2.88 11.24
CA LEU A 71 9.26 -3.80 11.49
C LEU A 71 9.20 -4.99 10.51
N ILE A 72 9.71 -4.85 9.28
CA ILE A 72 9.70 -5.92 8.27
C ILE A 72 11.10 -6.47 7.94
N ARG A 73 12.16 -6.02 8.63
CA ARG A 73 13.55 -6.39 8.29
C ARG A 73 13.79 -7.90 8.14
N ASN A 74 13.07 -8.73 8.91
CA ASN A 74 13.21 -10.19 8.91
C ASN A 74 11.88 -10.93 8.68
N TYR A 75 10.93 -10.33 7.97
CA TYR A 75 9.57 -10.89 7.84
C TYR A 75 9.53 -12.30 7.25
N GLN A 76 10.48 -12.65 6.37
CA GLN A 76 10.55 -13.98 5.74
C GLN A 76 10.89 -15.12 6.71
N ASN A 77 11.33 -14.81 7.93
CA ASN A 77 11.53 -15.79 9.01
C ASN A 77 10.30 -15.94 9.91
N TRP A 78 9.22 -15.20 9.64
CA TRP A 78 7.97 -15.33 10.37
C TRP A 78 7.16 -16.54 9.86
N PRO A 79 6.24 -17.06 10.67
CA PRO A 79 5.26 -18.02 10.20
C PRO A 79 4.53 -17.53 8.93
N LEU A 80 4.46 -18.43 7.95
CA LEU A 80 3.70 -18.26 6.71
C LEU A 80 2.34 -18.95 6.90
N PHE A 81 1.25 -18.24 6.60
CA PHE A 81 -0.12 -18.69 6.85
C PHE A 81 -0.79 -19.34 5.64
N ASN A 82 -0.08 -19.44 4.52
CA ASN A 82 -0.57 -20.07 3.31
C ASN A 82 0.45 -21.07 2.73
N ASP A 83 -0.02 -22.14 2.09
CA ASP A 83 0.81 -23.23 1.56
C ASP A 83 1.38 -22.95 0.16
N ALA A 84 0.74 -22.04 -0.59
CA ALA A 84 1.21 -21.47 -1.85
C ALA A 84 0.68 -20.03 -2.03
N PRO A 85 1.35 -19.16 -2.81
CA PRO A 85 0.83 -17.85 -3.13
C PRO A 85 -0.54 -17.94 -3.80
N TYR A 86 -1.44 -17.02 -3.47
CA TYR A 86 -2.81 -17.00 -3.99
C TYR A 86 -3.16 -15.63 -4.60
N ILE A 87 -4.04 -15.60 -5.60
CA ILE A 87 -4.52 -14.35 -6.18
C ILE A 87 -5.36 -13.59 -5.16
N SER A 88 -5.02 -12.33 -4.94
CA SER A 88 -5.82 -11.44 -4.12
C SER A 88 -6.35 -10.28 -4.94
N ALA A 89 -7.66 -10.29 -5.20
CA ALA A 89 -8.36 -9.20 -5.89
C ALA A 89 -8.15 -7.85 -5.17
N THR A 90 -8.20 -7.85 -3.84
CA THR A 90 -8.02 -6.65 -3.00
C THR A 90 -6.60 -6.09 -3.03
N HIS A 91 -5.63 -6.81 -3.58
CA HIS A 91 -4.25 -6.35 -3.76
C HIS A 91 -3.89 -6.22 -5.26
N GLY A 92 -4.90 -5.94 -6.09
CA GLY A 92 -4.75 -5.68 -7.52
C GLY A 92 -4.45 -6.92 -8.35
N GLN A 93 -5.10 -8.03 -8.03
CA GLN A 93 -4.96 -9.32 -8.72
C GLN A 93 -3.53 -9.89 -8.73
N ARG A 94 -2.75 -9.57 -7.69
CA ARG A 94 -1.41 -10.13 -7.49
C ARG A 94 -1.47 -11.43 -6.71
N TYR A 95 -0.48 -12.29 -6.93
CA TYR A 95 -0.24 -13.43 -6.06
C TYR A 95 0.40 -12.93 -4.77
N VAL A 96 -0.15 -13.32 -3.62
CA VAL A 96 0.33 -12.87 -2.30
C VAL A 96 0.67 -14.06 -1.40
N ASN A 97 1.64 -13.87 -0.53
CA ASN A 97 1.84 -14.69 0.66
C ASN A 97 1.52 -13.86 1.90
N SER A 98 1.01 -14.49 2.96
CA SER A 98 0.67 -13.84 4.22
C SER A 98 1.58 -14.33 5.36
N TYR A 99 2.35 -13.40 5.91
CA TYR A 99 3.22 -13.61 7.05
C TYR A 99 2.65 -12.88 8.28
N ALA A 100 2.83 -13.47 9.47
CA ALA A 100 2.51 -12.80 10.72
C ALA A 100 3.64 -12.97 11.71
N ASN A 101 4.06 -11.90 12.38
CA ASN A 101 5.12 -11.99 13.37
C ASN A 101 4.69 -12.83 14.59
N ARG A 102 5.64 -13.10 15.50
CA ARG A 102 5.37 -13.91 16.71
C ARG A 102 4.22 -13.37 17.58
N MET A 103 4.02 -12.05 17.60
CA MET A 103 2.94 -11.46 18.39
C MET A 103 1.57 -11.81 17.80
N ALA A 104 1.48 -11.83 16.47
CA ALA A 104 0.29 -12.20 15.71
C ALA A 104 0.14 -13.73 15.48
N HIS A 105 0.61 -14.56 16.41
CA HIS A 105 0.60 -16.02 16.27
C HIS A 105 -0.79 -16.64 16.06
N ASN A 106 -1.84 -16.02 16.58
CA ASN A 106 -3.24 -16.45 16.45
C ASN A 106 -3.98 -15.77 15.29
N TYR A 107 -3.29 -15.04 14.39
CA TYR A 107 -3.90 -14.38 13.23
C TYR A 107 -4.77 -15.31 12.38
N GLY A 108 -4.46 -16.61 12.30
CA GLY A 108 -5.26 -17.58 11.53
C GLY A 108 -6.55 -18.05 12.21
N THR A 109 -6.74 -17.74 13.49
CA THR A 109 -7.76 -18.39 14.36
C THR A 109 -8.53 -17.46 15.29
N LEU A 110 -8.35 -16.13 15.17
CA LEU A 110 -9.16 -15.12 15.84
C LEU A 110 -10.67 -15.45 15.80
N GLN A 111 -11.29 -15.45 16.96
CA GLN A 111 -12.73 -15.49 17.10
C GLN A 111 -13.29 -14.07 17.07
N GLU A 112 -14.61 -13.95 16.95
CA GLU A 112 -15.29 -12.66 17.05
C GLU A 112 -14.94 -11.98 18.38
N GLY A 113 -14.48 -10.72 18.31
CA GLY A 113 -14.07 -9.93 19.46
C GLY A 113 -12.64 -10.20 19.96
N ASP A 114 -11.91 -11.17 19.39
CA ASP A 114 -10.48 -11.30 19.66
C ASP A 114 -9.72 -10.10 19.08
N VAL A 115 -8.72 -9.63 19.83
CA VAL A 115 -7.87 -8.49 19.43
C VAL A 115 -6.42 -8.93 19.47
N LEU A 116 -5.68 -8.59 18.40
CA LEU A 116 -4.26 -8.85 18.34
C LEU A 116 -3.50 -7.92 19.31
N PRO A 117 -2.44 -8.40 19.98
CA PRO A 117 -1.67 -7.55 20.88
C PRO A 117 -0.93 -6.46 20.09
N ALA A 118 -0.78 -5.27 20.68
CA ALA A 118 0.04 -4.20 20.12
C ALA A 118 1.48 -4.69 19.82
N GLY A 119 2.01 -4.35 18.65
CA GLY A 119 3.25 -4.91 18.10
C GLY A 119 3.03 -6.15 17.22
N SER A 120 1.79 -6.61 17.07
CA SER A 120 1.41 -7.56 16.02
C SER A 120 1.64 -6.95 14.65
N VAL A 121 2.34 -7.68 13.78
CA VAL A 121 2.60 -7.26 12.41
C VAL A 121 2.19 -8.35 11.44
N LEU A 122 1.35 -7.97 10.48
CA LEU A 122 0.99 -8.79 9.33
C LEU A 122 1.68 -8.20 8.10
N ALA A 123 2.34 -9.04 7.32
CA ALA A 123 3.03 -8.64 6.10
C ALA A 123 2.57 -9.51 4.93
N LYS A 124 2.23 -8.89 3.81
CA LYS A 124 1.91 -9.56 2.55
C LYS A 124 2.89 -9.12 1.49
N ASP A 125 3.85 -9.99 1.16
CA ASP A 125 4.61 -9.80 -0.07
C ASP A 125 3.79 -10.30 -1.26
N SER A 126 4.13 -9.79 -2.45
CA SER A 126 3.37 -10.12 -3.63
C SER A 126 4.25 -10.25 -4.87
N MET A 127 3.74 -10.97 -5.86
CA MET A 127 4.30 -11.04 -7.20
C MET A 127 3.20 -10.90 -8.24
N THR A 128 3.58 -10.38 -9.39
CA THR A 128 2.75 -10.39 -10.59
C THR A 128 3.24 -11.50 -11.50
N VAL A 129 2.32 -12.33 -11.96
CA VAL A 129 2.53 -13.26 -13.09
C VAL A 129 1.45 -12.96 -14.12
N THR A 130 1.84 -12.59 -15.33
CA THR A 130 0.89 -12.33 -16.42
C THR A 130 0.65 -13.58 -17.24
N ASP A 131 -0.47 -13.67 -17.95
CA ASP A 131 -0.80 -14.80 -18.85
C ASP A 131 0.19 -14.94 -20.02
N GLU A 132 0.92 -13.87 -20.38
CA GLU A 132 2.05 -13.94 -21.31
C GLU A 132 3.35 -14.49 -20.67
N GLY A 133 3.31 -14.84 -19.39
CA GLY A 133 4.41 -15.46 -18.66
C GLY A 133 5.41 -14.47 -18.05
N ASN A 134 5.09 -13.18 -17.99
CA ASN A 134 5.96 -12.19 -17.34
C ASN A 134 5.86 -12.29 -15.82
N VAL A 135 7.01 -12.30 -15.13
CA VAL A 135 7.09 -12.53 -13.69
C VAL A 135 7.83 -11.38 -13.02
N HIS A 136 7.15 -10.66 -12.13
CA HIS A 136 7.67 -9.45 -11.49
C HIS A 136 7.46 -9.45 -9.97
N PRO A 137 8.44 -8.96 -9.18
CA PRO A 137 8.19 -8.54 -7.80
C PRO A 137 7.03 -7.55 -7.72
N GLY A 138 6.12 -7.78 -6.78
CA GLY A 138 5.00 -6.90 -6.47
C GLY A 138 5.27 -6.05 -5.22
N ALA A 139 4.28 -5.25 -4.83
CA ALA A 139 4.36 -4.44 -3.62
C ALA A 139 4.31 -5.32 -2.34
N MET A 140 4.83 -4.78 -1.24
CA MET A 140 4.66 -5.30 0.10
C MET A 140 3.58 -4.48 0.81
N PHE A 141 2.61 -5.16 1.42
CA PHE A 141 1.55 -4.56 2.22
C PHE A 141 1.73 -4.96 3.68
N VAL A 142 1.72 -3.99 4.58
CA VAL A 142 2.01 -4.21 5.99
C VAL A 142 0.92 -3.61 6.85
N MET A 143 0.51 -4.35 7.88
CA MET A 143 -0.34 -3.88 8.96
C MET A 143 0.38 -4.06 10.28
N GLU A 144 0.39 -3.02 11.11
CA GLU A 144 0.93 -3.06 12.47
C GLU A 144 -0.16 -2.64 13.47
N LYS A 145 -0.42 -3.48 14.47
CA LYS A 145 -1.30 -3.14 15.59
C LYS A 145 -0.53 -2.22 16.53
N LEU A 146 -1.01 -0.99 16.69
CA LEU A 146 -0.43 0.02 17.56
C LEU A 146 -0.95 -0.13 19.00
N PRO A 147 -0.28 0.51 19.99
CA PRO A 147 -0.86 0.68 21.31
C PRO A 147 -2.22 1.38 21.24
N ALA A 148 -3.13 1.01 22.14
CA ALA A 148 -4.48 1.55 22.16
C ALA A 148 -4.49 3.09 22.23
N GLY A 149 -5.29 3.72 21.38
CA GLY A 149 -5.45 5.17 21.26
C GLY A 149 -4.35 5.90 20.46
N THR A 150 -3.41 5.18 19.85
CA THR A 150 -2.35 5.78 19.02
C THR A 150 -2.89 6.31 17.69
N ASN A 151 -3.82 5.58 17.06
CA ASN A 151 -4.50 6.01 15.85
C ASN A 151 -5.97 5.54 15.88
N PRO A 152 -6.86 6.24 16.62
CA PRO A 152 -8.26 5.85 16.74
C PRO A 152 -9.02 5.85 15.42
N GLU A 153 -8.60 6.65 14.45
CA GLU A 153 -9.24 6.76 13.13
C GLU A 153 -9.11 5.46 12.32
N THR A 154 -8.08 4.66 12.61
CA THR A 154 -7.86 3.36 12.00
C THR A 154 -7.95 2.20 13.00
N ALA A 155 -8.66 2.40 14.12
CA ALA A 155 -8.77 1.43 15.21
C ALA A 155 -7.41 0.88 15.69
N ASP A 156 -6.43 1.79 15.76
CA ASP A 156 -5.04 1.53 16.13
C ASP A 156 -4.31 0.59 15.17
N TRP A 157 -4.72 0.50 13.91
CA TRP A 157 -3.99 -0.20 12.85
C TRP A 157 -3.21 0.78 11.98
N ARG A 158 -1.90 0.58 11.87
CA ARG A 158 -1.05 1.28 10.90
C ARG A 158 -0.98 0.48 9.61
N TYR A 159 -1.15 1.13 8.47
CA TYR A 159 -1.05 0.51 7.15
C TYR A 159 0.11 1.13 6.38
N ILE A 160 0.95 0.27 5.79
CA ILE A 160 2.13 0.68 5.04
C ILE A 160 2.18 -0.09 3.72
N MET A 161 2.46 0.61 2.63
CA MET A 161 2.70 -0.01 1.32
C MET A 161 4.10 0.35 0.81
N VAL A 162 4.90 -0.67 0.52
CA VAL A 162 6.26 -0.54 0.00
C VAL A 162 6.31 -1.09 -1.42
N MET A 163 6.84 -0.29 -2.34
CA MET A 163 7.01 -0.69 -3.73
C MET A 163 8.14 -1.72 -3.89
N PRO A 164 8.18 -2.47 -5.01
CA PRO A 164 9.20 -3.51 -5.20
C PRO A 164 10.65 -3.02 -5.22
N ASP A 165 10.87 -1.72 -5.46
CA ASP A 165 12.18 -1.06 -5.40
C ASP A 165 12.54 -0.53 -4.01
N GLY A 166 11.65 -0.69 -3.03
CA GLY A 166 11.78 -0.22 -1.66
C GLY A 166 11.32 1.22 -1.43
N SER A 167 10.83 1.92 -2.46
CA SER A 167 10.20 3.22 -2.24
C SER A 167 8.90 3.05 -1.45
N LEU A 168 8.64 3.98 -0.53
CA LEU A 168 7.42 3.98 0.25
C LEU A 168 6.29 4.59 -0.59
N PHE A 169 5.21 3.84 -0.82
CA PHE A 169 4.01 4.39 -1.46
C PHE A 169 3.20 5.24 -0.50
N GLY A 170 3.03 4.75 0.74
CA GLY A 170 2.38 5.48 1.82
C GLY A 170 2.44 4.75 3.16
N ASP A 171 2.20 5.50 4.22
CA ASP A 171 2.14 5.06 5.62
C ASP A 171 1.10 5.90 6.35
N THR A 172 0.08 5.27 6.95
CA THR A 172 -1.00 6.00 7.65
C THR A 172 -0.52 6.83 8.83
N MET A 173 0.68 6.56 9.34
CA MET A 173 1.32 7.33 10.40
C MET A 173 2.32 8.37 9.88
N GLY A 174 2.39 8.63 8.57
CA GLY A 174 3.37 9.55 8.02
C GLY A 174 3.22 9.85 6.54
N PHE A 175 4.25 9.51 5.76
CA PHE A 175 4.38 9.92 4.37
C PHE A 175 3.19 9.42 3.54
N ARG A 176 2.51 10.33 2.84
CA ARG A 176 1.36 10.02 1.98
C ARG A 176 0.28 9.17 2.69
N ALA A 177 -0.02 9.46 3.96
CA ALA A 177 -1.07 8.77 4.72
C ALA A 177 -2.39 8.63 3.93
N ALA A 178 -2.89 9.74 3.37
CA ALA A 178 -4.09 9.75 2.53
C ALA A 178 -4.07 8.79 1.33
N ALA A 179 -2.89 8.44 0.82
CA ALA A 179 -2.76 7.49 -0.28
C ALA A 179 -2.98 6.03 0.16
N VAL A 180 -2.95 5.73 1.46
CA VAL A 180 -3.14 4.38 2.02
C VAL A 180 -4.30 4.30 3.02
N ASP A 181 -5.05 5.38 3.23
CA ASP A 181 -6.24 5.39 4.10
C ASP A 181 -7.31 4.37 3.66
N TYR A 182 -7.42 4.13 2.35
CA TYR A 182 -8.34 3.14 1.78
C TYR A 182 -8.09 1.71 2.31
N CYS A 183 -6.87 1.41 2.78
CA CYS A 183 -6.55 0.12 3.39
C CYS A 183 -7.44 -0.12 4.62
N HIS A 184 -7.61 0.89 5.48
CA HIS A 184 -8.47 0.74 6.66
C HIS A 184 -9.93 0.56 6.26
N VAL A 185 -10.44 1.42 5.37
CA VAL A 185 -11.83 1.37 4.88
C VAL A 185 -12.20 -0.02 4.35
N CYS A 186 -11.32 -0.66 3.59
CA CYS A 186 -11.55 -2.02 3.13
C CYS A 186 -11.57 -3.05 4.28
N HIS A 187 -10.71 -2.85 5.28
CA HIS A 187 -10.57 -3.75 6.42
C HIS A 187 -11.67 -3.58 7.49
N GLU A 188 -12.44 -2.48 7.48
CA GLU A 188 -13.64 -2.31 8.31
C GLU A 188 -14.68 -3.43 8.06
N ALA A 189 -14.68 -4.03 6.88
CA ALA A 189 -15.57 -5.15 6.53
C ALA A 189 -15.37 -6.40 7.42
N VAL A 190 -14.25 -6.48 8.14
CA VAL A 190 -13.92 -7.56 9.09
C VAL A 190 -13.50 -6.98 10.46
N ALA A 191 -14.13 -5.86 10.86
CA ALA A 191 -13.87 -5.20 12.15
C ALA A 191 -14.16 -6.09 13.36
N ASP A 192 -15.11 -7.01 13.24
CA ASP A 192 -15.45 -8.05 14.23
C ASP A 192 -14.29 -9.03 14.51
N ARG A 193 -13.30 -9.06 13.62
CA ARG A 193 -12.08 -9.87 13.69
C ARG A 193 -10.82 -9.01 13.67
N ASP A 194 -10.87 -7.93 14.43
CA ASP A 194 -9.80 -6.95 14.59
C ASP A 194 -9.21 -6.51 13.24
N TYR A 195 -10.08 -6.26 12.26
CA TYR A 195 -9.70 -5.75 10.94
C TYR A 195 -8.76 -6.68 10.17
N THR A 196 -8.75 -7.99 10.44
CA THR A 196 -7.85 -8.94 9.78
C THR A 196 -8.59 -9.89 8.82
N PHE A 197 -8.18 -9.91 7.56
CA PHE A 197 -8.65 -10.91 6.59
C PHE A 197 -7.82 -12.17 6.70
N TYR A 198 -8.47 -13.32 6.80
CA TYR A 198 -7.77 -14.60 6.71
C TYR A 198 -7.26 -14.91 5.31
N VAL A 199 -6.24 -15.76 5.27
CA VAL A 199 -5.90 -16.51 4.06
C VAL A 199 -7.14 -17.30 3.61
N PRO A 200 -7.43 -17.39 2.30
CA PRO A 200 -8.53 -18.23 1.81
C PRO A 200 -8.36 -19.67 2.28
N GLU A 201 -9.46 -20.32 2.67
CA GLU A 201 -9.43 -21.64 3.31
C GLU A 201 -8.63 -22.67 2.51
N GLU A 202 -8.79 -22.68 1.19
CA GLU A 202 -8.10 -23.60 0.29
C GLU A 202 -6.57 -23.45 0.29
N TYR A 203 -6.02 -22.32 0.73
CA TYR A 203 -4.58 -22.05 0.82
C TYR A 203 -4.04 -22.06 2.24
N ARG A 204 -4.87 -22.18 3.27
CA ARG A 204 -4.38 -22.15 4.66
C ARG A 204 -3.45 -23.33 4.91
N VAL A 205 -2.34 -23.08 5.60
CA VAL A 205 -1.53 -24.16 6.15
C VAL A 205 -2.39 -24.96 7.13
N ALA A 206 -2.36 -26.29 7.04
CA ALA A 206 -3.02 -27.14 8.03
C ALA A 206 -2.34 -26.94 9.39
N GLU A 207 -3.15 -26.79 10.44
CA GLU A 207 -2.68 -26.63 11.83
C GLU A 207 -2.08 -27.92 12.40
#